data_AF-A0A6P0TVG0-F1
#
_entry.id   AF-A0A6P0TVG0-F1
#
_cell.length_a   1.000
_cell.length_b   1.000
_cell.length_c   1.000
_cell.angle_alpha   90.00
_cell.angle_beta   90.00
_cell.angle_gamma   90.00
#
_symmetry.space_group_name_H-M   'P 1'
#
loop_
_entity.id
_entity.type
_entity.pdbx_description
1 polymer ?
#
loop_
_entity_poly.entity_id
_entity_poly.type
_entity_poly.pdbx_seq_one_letter_code
_entity_poly.pdbx_strand_id
1 'polypeptide(L)'
;EVETNLENSDRWNPALRSLLDVADLPVKDWGKLECRPVLPNQKICHIPAESLSDRVGYVVVEIDEEINQAKLLGFANTAPEGWLDISQLNSLEQLIYQLPGGEPIQSDIVNLLDWLKEKYDVGWQAVQELLSPELRPAFRNVELKKQQRAKLIDLGIELDDRRVVLIITVQEKDEKTVQVRSQVYPTGEAIVLPPNLKMSILTDTDTVFKEVTAKSNDEFIQYEFDAQLGDSFGIQVALGEATLTEKFRV
;
A
#
# COMPACT_ATOMS: atom_id res chain seq x y z
N GLU A 1 11.43 0.62 -10.66
CA GLU A 1 11.59 1.52 -11.82
C GLU A 1 10.90 0.85 -13.01
N VAL A 2 10.06 1.57 -13.77
CA VAL A 2 9.31 0.99 -14.91
C VAL A 2 10.01 1.40 -16.20
N GLU A 3 10.47 0.42 -16.99
CA GLU A 3 11.11 0.69 -18.28
C GLU A 3 10.07 1.24 -19.28
N THR A 4 10.31 2.46 -19.78
CA THR A 4 9.49 3.11 -20.80
C THR A 4 10.30 3.24 -22.09
N ASN A 5 9.62 3.16 -23.25
CA ASN A 5 10.27 3.30 -24.55
C ASN A 5 9.84 4.60 -25.22
N LEU A 6 10.32 5.72 -24.68
CA LEU A 6 9.94 7.06 -25.15
C LEU A 6 10.27 7.30 -26.63
N GLU A 7 11.30 6.64 -27.18
CA GLU A 7 11.70 6.78 -28.59
C GLU A 7 10.64 6.22 -29.57
N ASN A 8 9.77 5.32 -29.12
CA ASN A 8 8.69 4.72 -29.91
C ASN A 8 7.31 5.38 -29.69
N SER A 9 7.22 6.49 -28.95
CA SER A 9 5.96 7.24 -28.81
C SER A 9 5.65 8.00 -30.09
N ASP A 10 4.37 7.98 -30.49
CA ASP A 10 3.89 8.70 -31.68
C ASP A 10 4.08 10.23 -31.54
N ARG A 11 4.26 10.72 -30.31
CA ARG A 11 4.60 12.12 -29.96
C ARG A 11 5.95 12.59 -30.52
N TRP A 12 6.91 11.67 -30.69
CA TRP A 12 8.26 12.01 -31.20
C TRP A 12 8.38 11.87 -32.71
N ASN A 13 7.32 11.41 -33.40
CA ASN A 13 7.25 11.43 -34.85
C ASN A 13 6.85 12.82 -35.36
N PRO A 14 7.74 13.56 -36.05
CA PRO A 14 7.49 14.94 -36.48
C PRO A 14 6.28 15.08 -37.42
N ALA A 15 5.94 14.03 -38.17
CA ALA A 15 4.80 14.04 -39.08
C ALA A 15 3.45 13.81 -38.36
N LEU A 16 3.43 13.02 -37.27
CA LEU A 16 2.21 12.71 -36.51
C LEU A 16 1.91 13.76 -35.44
N ARG A 17 2.95 14.39 -34.85
CA ARG A 17 2.85 15.45 -33.84
C ARG A 17 2.01 16.66 -34.26
N SER A 18 1.92 16.93 -35.57
CA SER A 18 1.16 18.06 -36.14
C SER A 18 -0.28 17.69 -36.52
N LEU A 19 -0.63 16.40 -36.54
CA LEU A 19 -1.87 15.91 -37.15
C LEU A 19 -2.79 15.17 -36.17
N LEU A 20 -2.27 14.68 -35.04
CA LEU A 20 -3.02 13.86 -34.09
C LEU A 20 -2.89 14.42 -32.66
N ASP A 21 -4.01 14.47 -31.93
CA ASP A 21 -4.06 14.87 -30.52
C ASP A 21 -3.73 13.66 -29.62
N VAL A 22 -2.49 13.18 -29.73
CA VAL A 22 -2.01 11.95 -29.09
C VAL A 22 -0.92 12.28 -28.07
N ALA A 23 -1.07 11.74 -26.87
CA ALA A 23 -0.10 11.84 -25.79
C ALA A 23 0.12 10.44 -25.20
N ASP A 24 0.61 9.55 -26.05
CA ASP A 24 0.87 8.16 -25.71
C ASP A 24 2.16 8.00 -24.88
N LEU A 25 2.08 7.13 -23.89
CA LEU A 25 3.21 6.68 -23.09
C LEU A 25 3.35 5.15 -23.27
N PRO A 26 4.27 4.69 -24.14
CA PRO A 26 4.53 3.27 -24.32
C PRO A 26 5.28 2.69 -23.12
N VAL A 27 4.68 1.68 -22.51
CA VAL A 27 5.25 0.90 -21.42
C VAL A 27 5.68 -0.46 -21.96
N LYS A 28 6.94 -0.82 -21.73
CA LYS A 28 7.53 -2.06 -22.24
C LYS A 28 6.75 -3.27 -21.72
N ASP A 29 6.47 -4.23 -22.60
CA ASP A 29 5.74 -5.47 -22.29
C ASP A 29 4.31 -5.29 -21.73
N TRP A 30 3.72 -4.09 -21.87
CA TRP A 30 2.34 -3.80 -21.45
C TRP A 30 1.46 -3.27 -22.58
N GLY A 31 1.93 -2.24 -23.27
CA GLY A 31 1.14 -1.47 -24.25
C GLY A 31 1.26 0.04 -24.04
N LYS A 32 0.32 0.81 -24.60
CA LYS A 32 0.34 2.29 -24.59
C LYS A 32 -0.70 2.87 -23.63
N LEU A 33 -0.26 3.66 -22.66
CA LEU A 33 -1.14 4.56 -21.91
C LEU A 33 -1.40 5.83 -22.72
N GLU A 34 -2.57 6.44 -22.58
CA GLU A 34 -2.88 7.74 -23.16
C GLU A 34 -3.06 8.79 -22.05
N CYS A 35 -2.21 9.82 -22.04
CA CYS A 35 -2.33 10.92 -21.08
C CYS A 35 -3.22 12.03 -21.66
N ARG A 36 -4.29 12.43 -20.97
CA ARG A 36 -5.24 13.42 -21.51
C ARG A 36 -5.36 14.64 -20.59
N PRO A 37 -5.10 15.86 -21.11
CA PRO A 37 -5.16 17.06 -20.31
C PRO A 37 -6.61 17.54 -20.10
N VAL A 38 -6.86 18.19 -18.97
CA VAL A 38 -8.07 18.97 -18.68
C VAL A 38 -7.69 20.29 -18.02
N LEU A 39 -8.56 21.30 -18.17
CA LEU A 39 -8.40 22.59 -17.49
C LEU A 39 -8.97 22.55 -16.07
N PRO A 40 -8.57 23.47 -15.18
CA PRO A 40 -9.13 23.57 -13.83
C PRO A 40 -10.67 23.69 -13.86
N ASN A 41 -11.33 22.93 -12.99
CA ASN A 41 -12.81 22.83 -12.87
C ASN A 41 -13.54 22.16 -14.05
N GLN A 42 -12.84 21.71 -15.08
CA GLN A 42 -13.44 20.87 -16.10
C GLN A 42 -13.86 19.54 -15.46
N LYS A 43 -15.01 18.97 -15.87
CA LYS A 43 -15.54 17.72 -15.29
C LYS A 43 -15.46 16.52 -16.22
N ILE A 44 -15.27 16.78 -17.51
CA ILE A 44 -15.29 15.78 -18.57
C ILE A 44 -14.01 15.91 -19.36
N CYS A 45 -13.29 14.79 -19.50
CA CYS A 45 -12.12 14.66 -20.35
C CYS A 45 -12.52 14.04 -21.69
N HIS A 46 -12.18 14.68 -22.81
CA HIS A 46 -12.48 14.19 -24.15
C HIS A 46 -11.34 13.33 -24.71
N ILE A 47 -11.72 12.19 -25.30
CA ILE A 47 -10.81 11.23 -25.92
C ILE A 47 -11.01 11.25 -27.45
N PRO A 48 -10.00 11.64 -28.24
CA PRO A 48 -10.05 11.67 -29.69
C PRO A 48 -10.29 10.27 -30.26
N ALA A 49 -10.90 10.21 -31.45
CA ALA A 49 -11.26 8.96 -32.10
C ALA A 49 -10.04 8.04 -32.34
N GLU A 50 -8.89 8.63 -32.66
CA GLU A 50 -7.61 7.95 -32.86
C GLU A 50 -7.05 7.30 -31.59
N SER A 51 -7.49 7.72 -30.41
CA SER A 51 -7.01 7.23 -29.11
C SER A 51 -8.01 6.29 -28.42
N LEU A 52 -9.17 5.98 -29.03
CA LEU A 52 -10.18 5.07 -28.44
C LEU A 52 -9.77 3.60 -28.44
N SER A 53 -8.76 3.24 -29.23
CA SER A 53 -8.32 1.86 -29.45
C SER A 53 -6.80 1.75 -29.34
N ASP A 54 -6.29 0.52 -29.16
CA ASP A 54 -4.86 0.25 -28.98
C ASP A 54 -4.24 1.02 -27.80
N ARG A 55 -4.99 1.10 -26.70
CA ARG A 55 -4.57 1.68 -25.41
C ARG A 55 -4.87 0.71 -24.28
N VAL A 56 -3.95 0.63 -23.33
CA VAL A 56 -4.14 -0.14 -22.09
C VAL A 56 -4.83 0.67 -21.00
N GLY A 57 -4.93 1.98 -21.19
CA GLY A 57 -5.79 2.86 -20.43
C GLY A 57 -5.42 4.34 -20.57
N TYR A 58 -6.09 5.18 -19.80
CA TYR A 58 -6.12 6.63 -19.94
C TYR A 58 -5.81 7.31 -18.61
N VAL A 59 -4.83 8.21 -18.57
CA VAL A 59 -4.48 8.98 -17.38
C VAL A 59 -4.93 10.42 -17.59
N VAL A 60 -5.75 10.94 -16.69
CA VAL A 60 -6.24 12.32 -16.79
C VAL A 60 -5.36 13.25 -15.96
N VAL A 61 -4.93 14.35 -16.58
CA VAL A 61 -4.02 15.32 -15.98
C VAL A 61 -4.66 16.70 -16.02
N GLU A 62 -4.87 17.32 -14.87
CA GLU A 62 -5.22 18.73 -14.80
C GLU A 62 -3.97 19.56 -15.05
N ILE A 63 -4.03 20.50 -16.00
CA ILE A 63 -2.95 21.45 -16.27
C ILE A 63 -3.47 22.84 -15.93
N ASP A 64 -2.86 23.45 -14.93
CA ASP A 64 -3.08 24.84 -14.58
C ASP A 64 -1.91 25.67 -15.12
N GLU A 65 -2.15 26.34 -16.25
CA GLU A 65 -1.16 27.19 -16.91
C GLU A 65 -0.91 28.49 -16.14
N GLU A 66 -1.85 28.96 -15.32
CA GLU A 66 -1.70 30.21 -14.57
C GLU A 66 -0.66 30.08 -13.46
N ILE A 67 -0.62 28.92 -12.80
CA ILE A 67 0.35 28.61 -11.75
C ILE A 67 1.48 27.67 -12.20
N ASN A 68 1.50 27.28 -13.47
CA ASN A 68 2.48 26.36 -14.06
C ASN A 68 2.59 25.03 -13.28
N GLN A 69 1.43 24.41 -12.99
CA GLN A 69 1.35 23.13 -12.30
C GLN A 69 0.54 22.11 -13.09
N ALA A 70 0.87 20.84 -12.90
CA ALA A 70 0.10 19.73 -13.42
C ALA A 70 -0.22 18.75 -12.28
N LYS A 71 -1.46 18.27 -12.24
CA LYS A 71 -1.94 17.32 -11.24
C LYS A 71 -2.54 16.10 -11.92
N LEU A 72 -2.07 14.92 -11.55
CA LEU A 72 -2.70 13.67 -11.97
C LEU A 72 -4.03 13.52 -11.22
N LEU A 73 -5.14 13.38 -11.95
CA LEU A 73 -6.48 13.29 -11.35
C LEU A 73 -6.91 11.83 -11.12
N GLY A 74 -6.48 10.92 -12.00
CA GLY A 74 -6.87 9.52 -11.94
C GLY A 74 -6.69 8.81 -13.28
N PHE A 75 -7.24 7.60 -13.37
CA PHE A 75 -7.04 6.67 -14.47
C PHE A 75 -8.33 5.94 -14.89
N ALA A 76 -8.43 5.52 -16.15
CA ALA A 76 -9.52 4.68 -16.66
C ALA A 76 -9.00 3.60 -17.62
N ASN A 77 -9.57 2.39 -17.57
CA ASN A 77 -9.17 1.29 -18.47
C ASN A 77 -9.72 1.47 -19.89
N THR A 78 -10.89 2.09 -20.02
CA THR A 78 -11.61 2.22 -21.29
C THR A 78 -12.30 3.57 -21.38
N ALA A 79 -12.50 4.04 -22.61
CA ALA A 79 -13.26 5.25 -22.91
C ALA A 79 -14.18 5.01 -24.11
N PRO A 80 -15.15 4.08 -24.01
CA PRO A 80 -15.89 3.57 -25.16
C PRO A 80 -16.71 4.64 -25.89
N GLU A 81 -17.12 5.70 -25.18
CA GLU A 81 -17.92 6.79 -25.73
C GLU A 81 -17.08 8.02 -26.12
N GLY A 82 -15.77 7.99 -25.93
CA GLY A 82 -14.89 9.14 -26.23
C GLY A 82 -14.92 10.27 -25.21
N TRP A 83 -15.48 10.01 -24.03
CA TRP A 83 -15.41 10.91 -22.88
C TRP A 83 -15.23 10.14 -21.58
N LEU A 84 -14.55 10.77 -20.62
CA LEU A 84 -14.36 10.28 -19.25
C LEU A 84 -14.88 11.33 -18.26
N ASP A 85 -15.73 10.91 -17.33
CA ASP A 85 -16.14 11.73 -16.18
C ASP A 85 -15.04 11.67 -15.12
N ILE A 86 -14.51 12.83 -14.73
CA ILE A 86 -13.41 12.94 -13.77
C ILE A 86 -13.80 12.36 -12.40
N SER A 87 -15.08 12.42 -12.02
CA SER A 87 -15.58 11.86 -10.76
C SER A 87 -15.60 10.33 -10.74
N GLN A 88 -15.52 9.69 -11.91
CA GLN A 88 -15.57 8.23 -12.08
C GLN A 88 -14.19 7.63 -12.38
N LEU A 89 -13.14 8.44 -12.35
CA LEU A 89 -11.78 7.94 -12.55
C LEU A 89 -11.38 7.03 -11.40
N ASN A 90 -10.70 5.95 -11.75
CA ASN A 90 -9.98 5.13 -10.79
C ASN A 90 -8.81 5.91 -10.21
N SER A 91 -8.38 5.52 -9.03
CA SER A 91 -7.23 6.14 -8.38
C SER A 91 -5.93 5.76 -9.09
N LEU A 92 -4.87 6.56 -8.91
CA LEU A 92 -3.57 6.30 -9.55
C LEU A 92 -2.87 5.07 -8.98
N GLU A 93 -3.19 4.70 -7.74
CA GLU A 93 -2.74 3.45 -7.13
C GLU A 93 -3.26 2.25 -7.92
N GLN A 94 -4.49 2.34 -8.45
CA GLN A 94 -5.04 1.28 -9.29
C GLN A 94 -4.32 1.11 -10.62
N LEU A 95 -3.80 2.20 -11.18
CA LEU A 95 -2.96 2.17 -12.38
C LEU A 95 -1.64 1.43 -12.08
N ILE A 96 -1.05 1.66 -10.91
CA ILE A 96 0.20 1.02 -10.50
C ILE A 96 0.06 -0.50 -10.43
N TYR A 97 -1.11 -1.03 -10.01
CA TYR A 97 -1.40 -2.48 -10.03
C TYR A 97 -1.36 -3.11 -11.42
N GLN A 98 -1.62 -2.34 -12.46
CA GLN A 98 -1.73 -2.89 -13.82
C GLN A 98 -0.40 -2.85 -14.58
N LEU A 99 0.59 -2.07 -14.12
CA LEU A 99 1.90 -1.97 -14.75
C LEU A 99 2.67 -3.30 -14.65
N PRO A 100 3.44 -3.71 -15.69
CA PRO A 100 4.29 -4.89 -15.60
C PRO A 100 5.42 -4.63 -14.59
N GLY A 101 5.57 -5.52 -13.62
CA GLY A 101 6.47 -5.32 -12.48
C GLY A 101 5.92 -4.37 -11.40
N GLY A 102 4.65 -3.95 -11.52
CA GLY A 102 3.91 -3.30 -10.44
C GLY A 102 3.66 -4.30 -9.32
N GLU A 103 4.51 -4.30 -8.30
CA GLU A 103 4.14 -4.93 -7.04
C GLU A 103 3.03 -4.10 -6.38
N PRO A 104 2.04 -4.76 -5.76
CA PRO A 104 0.83 -4.09 -5.31
C PRO A 104 1.12 -3.00 -4.26
N ILE A 105 0.80 -1.74 -4.56
CA ILE A 105 0.64 -0.70 -3.52
C ILE A 105 -0.77 -0.86 -2.93
N GLN A 106 -0.85 -1.79 -1.98
CA GLN A 106 -2.01 -2.30 -1.27
C GLN A 106 -2.93 -1.20 -0.67
N SER A 107 -4.19 -1.54 -0.38
CA SER A 107 -4.98 -0.80 0.62
C SER A 107 -4.15 -0.69 1.90
N ASP A 108 -3.70 0.52 2.25
CA ASP A 108 -2.90 0.77 3.47
C ASP A 108 -3.61 0.30 4.75
N ILE A 109 -4.92 0.10 4.69
CA ILE A 109 -5.77 -0.26 5.81
C ILE A 109 -6.16 -1.74 5.74
N VAL A 110 -5.64 -2.50 6.69
CA VAL A 110 -5.95 -3.91 6.97
C VAL A 110 -7.28 -4.03 7.72
N ASN A 111 -8.16 -4.93 7.30
CA ASN A 111 -9.44 -5.17 7.98
C ASN A 111 -9.37 -6.40 8.91
N LEU A 112 -9.29 -6.18 10.22
CA LEU A 112 -9.11 -7.26 11.18
C LEU A 112 -10.32 -8.20 11.30
N LEU A 113 -11.52 -7.76 10.91
CA LEU A 113 -12.69 -8.65 10.86
C LEU A 113 -12.63 -9.66 9.72
N ASP A 114 -11.89 -9.36 8.65
CA ASP A 114 -11.71 -10.32 7.56
C ASP A 114 -10.77 -11.45 7.98
N TRP A 115 -9.80 -11.17 8.86
CA TRP A 115 -8.94 -12.19 9.43
C TRP A 115 -9.70 -13.21 10.26
N LEU A 116 -10.71 -12.77 11.03
CA LEU A 116 -11.64 -13.66 11.76
C LEU A 116 -12.44 -14.59 10.84
N LYS A 117 -12.53 -14.27 9.54
CA LYS A 117 -13.15 -15.08 8.48
C LYS A 117 -12.11 -15.83 7.63
N GLU A 118 -10.87 -15.91 8.11
CA GLU A 118 -9.74 -16.54 7.45
C GLU A 118 -9.39 -15.92 6.07
N LYS A 119 -9.71 -14.63 5.89
CA LYS A 119 -9.32 -13.84 4.73
C LYS A 119 -8.21 -12.90 5.15
N TYR A 120 -7.05 -13.00 4.52
CA TYR A 120 -5.86 -12.26 4.93
C TYR A 120 -5.38 -11.36 3.80
N ASP A 121 -4.93 -10.18 4.20
CA ASP A 121 -4.37 -9.17 3.32
C ASP A 121 -3.00 -9.60 2.78
N VAL A 122 -2.64 -9.12 1.59
CA VAL A 122 -1.33 -9.36 0.98
C VAL A 122 -0.20 -8.91 1.92
N GLY A 123 0.94 -9.60 1.90
CA GLY A 123 2.07 -9.30 2.79
C GLY A 123 1.91 -9.79 4.24
N TRP A 124 0.69 -10.15 4.67
CA TRP A 124 0.43 -10.78 5.95
C TRP A 124 0.45 -12.31 5.83
N GLN A 125 1.49 -12.92 6.39
CA GLN A 125 1.81 -14.33 6.25
C GLN A 125 1.55 -15.10 7.56
N ALA A 126 1.67 -16.43 7.50
CA ALA A 126 1.61 -17.25 8.69
C ALA A 126 2.80 -16.94 9.60
N VAL A 127 2.57 -16.85 10.92
CA VAL A 127 3.63 -16.51 11.89
C VAL A 127 4.83 -17.46 11.79
N GLN A 128 4.59 -18.74 11.47
CA GLN A 128 5.62 -19.77 11.36
C GLN A 128 6.54 -19.58 10.15
N GLU A 129 6.13 -18.81 9.14
CA GLU A 129 6.93 -18.51 7.94
C GLU A 129 8.01 -17.46 8.24
N LEU A 130 7.77 -16.57 9.22
CA LEU A 130 8.66 -15.45 9.54
C LEU A 130 9.47 -15.63 10.83
N LEU A 131 9.03 -16.52 11.73
CA LEU A 131 9.74 -16.78 12.99
C LEU A 131 10.65 -18.00 12.95
N SER A 132 11.69 -17.95 13.78
CA SER A 132 12.60 -19.07 14.03
C SER A 132 11.85 -20.30 14.57
N PRO A 133 12.31 -21.53 14.24
CA PRO A 133 11.65 -22.77 14.66
C PRO A 133 11.41 -22.88 16.18
N GLU A 134 12.28 -22.29 16.99
CA GLU A 134 12.24 -22.31 18.45
C GLU A 134 11.04 -21.53 19.00
N LEU A 135 10.59 -20.47 18.31
CA LEU A 135 9.46 -19.64 18.71
C LEU A 135 8.12 -20.20 18.25
N ARG A 136 8.09 -21.05 17.21
CA ARG A 136 6.85 -21.61 16.63
C ARG A 136 5.90 -22.26 17.64
N PRO A 137 6.36 -22.99 18.68
CA PRO A 137 5.45 -23.57 19.69
C PRO A 137 4.58 -22.53 20.41
N ALA A 138 5.08 -21.30 20.61
CA ALA A 138 4.35 -20.23 21.29
C ALA A 138 3.17 -19.67 20.45
N PHE A 139 3.17 -19.93 19.14
CA PHE A 139 2.17 -19.46 18.18
C PHE A 139 1.34 -20.59 17.58
N ARG A 140 1.21 -21.72 18.28
CA ARG A 140 0.24 -22.74 17.89
C ARG A 140 -1.15 -22.19 18.14
N ASN A 141 -1.94 -22.08 17.08
CA ASN A 141 -3.30 -21.59 17.16
C ASN A 141 -4.21 -22.72 17.65
N VAL A 142 -4.51 -22.75 18.96
CA VAL A 142 -5.35 -23.79 19.59
C VAL A 142 -6.79 -23.30 19.79
N GLU A 143 -7.04 -22.00 19.61
CA GLU A 143 -8.35 -21.38 19.84
C GLU A 143 -9.02 -20.95 18.53
N LEU A 144 -10.26 -21.42 18.30
CA LEU A 144 -11.02 -21.17 17.07
C LEU A 144 -11.36 -19.68 16.82
N LYS A 145 -11.38 -18.86 17.88
CA LYS A 145 -11.72 -17.42 17.82
C LYS A 145 -10.51 -16.50 17.74
N LYS A 146 -9.32 -17.06 17.54
CA LYS A 146 -8.06 -16.33 17.54
C LYS A 146 -7.40 -16.47 16.18
N GLN A 147 -6.97 -15.35 15.61
CA GLN A 147 -6.28 -15.30 14.33
C GLN A 147 -4.99 -14.52 14.50
N GLN A 148 -3.91 -15.01 13.88
CA GLN A 148 -2.59 -14.42 14.01
C GLN A 148 -1.93 -14.34 12.65
N ARG A 149 -1.44 -13.16 12.28
CA ARG A 149 -0.65 -12.96 11.07
C ARG A 149 0.58 -12.14 11.37
N ALA A 150 1.62 -12.38 10.58
CA ALA A 150 2.90 -11.72 10.71
C ALA A 150 3.28 -11.03 9.41
N LYS A 151 3.98 -9.91 9.52
CA LYS A 151 4.54 -9.17 8.40
C LYS A 151 5.98 -8.83 8.71
N LEU A 152 6.86 -9.02 7.73
CA LEU A 152 8.25 -8.61 7.81
C LEU A 152 8.31 -7.10 7.59
N ILE A 153 8.88 -6.37 8.55
CA ILE A 153 9.07 -4.94 8.49
C ILE A 153 10.53 -4.67 8.20
N ASP A 154 10.80 -4.05 7.05
CA ASP A 154 12.12 -3.60 6.64
C ASP A 154 12.22 -2.08 6.82
N LEU A 155 13.06 -1.65 7.77
CA LEU A 155 13.30 -0.23 8.07
C LEU A 155 14.43 0.40 7.22
N GLY A 156 14.96 -0.29 6.21
CA GLY A 156 15.84 0.28 5.19
C GLY A 156 17.25 -0.34 5.08
N ILE A 157 17.98 0.13 4.05
CA ILE A 157 18.88 -0.67 3.19
C ILE A 157 20.33 -0.83 3.72
N GLU A 158 20.77 -0.08 4.74
CA GLU A 158 22.22 0.02 5.01
C GLU A 158 22.83 -1.01 5.98
N LEU A 159 22.08 -1.82 6.73
CA LEU A 159 22.65 -2.88 7.58
C LEU A 159 21.64 -4.03 7.76
N ASP A 160 22.09 -5.28 7.66
CA ASP A 160 21.32 -6.53 7.78
C ASP A 160 20.55 -6.71 9.12
N ASP A 161 20.69 -5.78 10.07
CA ASP A 161 20.18 -5.87 11.46
C ASP A 161 18.92 -5.01 11.76
N ARG A 162 18.22 -4.50 10.75
CA ARG A 162 17.05 -3.60 10.95
C ARG A 162 15.69 -4.17 10.59
N ARG A 163 15.63 -5.44 10.19
CA ARG A 163 14.38 -6.13 9.92
C ARG A 163 13.80 -6.69 11.21
N VAL A 164 12.48 -6.55 11.37
CA VAL A 164 11.75 -7.12 12.49
C VAL A 164 10.45 -7.73 12.00
N VAL A 165 9.91 -8.66 12.77
CA VAL A 165 8.63 -9.31 12.48
C VAL A 165 7.56 -8.65 13.33
N LEU A 166 6.59 -7.99 12.69
CA LEU A 166 5.38 -7.50 13.34
C LEU A 166 4.34 -8.61 13.32
N ILE A 167 3.83 -8.99 14.49
CA ILE A 167 2.80 -10.00 14.65
C ILE A 167 1.56 -9.33 15.22
N ILE A 168 0.44 -9.50 14.53
CA ILE A 168 -0.87 -9.05 14.98
C ILE A 168 -1.71 -10.28 15.29
N THR A 169 -2.22 -10.32 16.52
CA THR A 169 -3.17 -11.31 16.99
C THR A 169 -4.50 -10.61 17.22
N VAL A 170 -5.55 -11.11 16.57
CA VAL A 170 -6.93 -10.66 16.79
C VAL A 170 -7.74 -11.79 17.39
N GLN A 171 -8.51 -11.47 18.42
CA GLN A 171 -9.40 -12.41 19.08
C GLN A 171 -10.77 -11.78 19.32
N GLU A 172 -11.83 -12.47 18.91
CA GLU A 172 -13.20 -12.02 19.18
C GLU A 172 -13.49 -12.09 20.68
N LYS A 173 -13.90 -10.96 21.27
CA LYS A 173 -14.26 -10.85 22.70
C LYS A 173 -15.78 -10.87 22.88
N ASP A 174 -16.49 -10.10 22.05
CA ASP A 174 -17.94 -10.06 21.95
C ASP A 174 -18.38 -9.61 20.54
N GLU A 175 -19.68 -9.40 20.31
CA GLU A 175 -20.25 -9.04 19.00
C GLU A 175 -19.71 -7.74 18.40
N LYS A 176 -19.17 -6.83 19.23
CA LYS A 176 -18.70 -5.49 18.80
C LYS A 176 -17.24 -5.23 19.12
N THR A 177 -16.59 -6.10 19.89
CA THR A 177 -15.25 -5.86 20.43
C THR A 177 -14.33 -7.00 20.05
N VAL A 178 -13.18 -6.64 19.49
CA VAL A 178 -12.06 -7.55 19.29
C VAL A 178 -10.91 -7.13 20.19
N GLN A 179 -10.21 -8.11 20.74
CA GLN A 179 -8.93 -7.88 21.39
C GLN A 179 -7.83 -7.93 20.33
N VAL A 180 -6.99 -6.89 20.29
CA VAL A 180 -5.83 -6.78 19.41
C VAL A 180 -4.57 -6.84 20.24
N ARG A 181 -3.70 -7.79 19.94
CA ARG A 181 -2.34 -7.86 20.49
C ARG A 181 -1.34 -7.66 19.37
N SER A 182 -0.48 -6.66 19.58
CA SER A 182 0.65 -6.32 18.72
C SER A 182 1.95 -6.79 19.37
N GLN A 183 2.82 -7.44 18.61
CA GLN A 183 4.12 -7.90 19.07
C GLN A 183 5.17 -7.65 17.99
N VAL A 184 6.37 -7.24 18.39
CA VAL A 184 7.52 -7.13 17.48
C VAL A 184 8.61 -8.06 17.95
N TYR A 185 9.07 -8.94 17.05
CA TYR A 185 10.15 -9.89 17.28
C TYR A 185 11.34 -9.58 16.37
N PRO A 186 12.57 -9.96 16.76
CA PRO A 186 13.71 -9.97 15.83
C PRO A 186 13.47 -10.97 14.69
N THR A 187 14.27 -10.85 13.64
CA THR A 187 14.26 -11.80 12.50
C THR A 187 15.62 -12.48 12.33
N GLY A 188 15.67 -13.53 11.51
CA GLY A 188 16.89 -14.28 11.24
C GLY A 188 17.39 -15.03 12.49
N GLU A 189 18.69 -14.95 12.75
CA GLU A 189 19.35 -15.60 13.89
C GLU A 189 19.36 -14.73 15.16
N ALA A 190 18.87 -13.49 15.07
CA ALA A 190 18.83 -12.58 16.21
C ALA A 190 17.80 -13.04 17.25
N ILE A 191 18.22 -13.05 18.52
CA ILE A 191 17.39 -13.47 19.67
C ILE A 191 16.88 -12.29 20.51
N VAL A 192 17.37 -11.08 20.25
CA VAL A 192 16.96 -9.84 20.93
C VAL A 192 16.67 -8.75 19.91
N LEU A 193 15.76 -7.85 20.25
CA LEU A 193 15.45 -6.68 19.45
C LEU A 193 16.59 -5.66 19.47
N PRO A 194 16.73 -4.84 18.41
CA PRO A 194 17.58 -3.66 18.44
C PRO A 194 17.20 -2.74 19.61
N PRO A 195 18.17 -2.28 20.41
CA PRO A 195 17.89 -1.36 21.50
C PRO A 195 17.30 -0.06 20.97
N ASN A 196 16.33 0.51 21.70
CA ASN A 196 15.57 1.71 21.32
C ASN A 196 14.63 1.53 20.13
N LEU A 197 14.39 0.30 19.65
CA LEU A 197 13.30 0.05 18.73
C LEU A 197 11.96 0.37 19.41
N LYS A 198 11.11 1.12 18.74
CA LYS A 198 9.82 1.57 19.25
C LYS A 198 8.69 0.91 18.48
N MET A 199 7.66 0.49 19.20
CA MET A 199 6.35 0.17 18.66
C MET A 199 5.33 1.14 19.25
N SER A 200 4.60 1.83 18.39
CA SER A 200 3.61 2.82 18.77
C SER A 200 2.24 2.49 18.19
N ILE A 201 1.21 2.56 19.03
CA ILE A 201 -0.19 2.48 18.60
C ILE A 201 -0.66 3.90 18.35
N LEU A 202 -1.13 4.17 17.14
CA LEU A 202 -1.60 5.46 16.68
C LEU A 202 -3.13 5.47 16.61
N THR A 203 -3.75 6.61 16.92
CA THR A 203 -5.17 6.84 16.63
C THR A 203 -5.41 7.00 15.13
N ASP A 204 -6.69 7.09 14.73
CA ASP A 204 -7.14 7.45 13.39
C ASP A 204 -6.57 8.77 12.84
N THR A 205 -6.15 9.65 13.75
CA THR A 205 -5.57 10.97 13.53
C THR A 205 -4.03 10.97 13.59
N ASP A 206 -3.42 9.78 13.53
CA ASP A 206 -1.97 9.55 13.61
C ASP A 206 -1.32 10.06 14.92
N THR A 207 -2.11 10.22 15.99
CA THR A 207 -1.59 10.59 17.32
C THR A 207 -1.16 9.36 18.11
N VAL A 208 -0.03 9.43 18.84
CA VAL A 208 0.44 8.30 19.64
C VAL A 208 -0.47 8.09 20.84
N PHE A 209 -1.27 7.01 20.79
CA PHE A 209 -2.05 6.52 21.93
C PHE A 209 -1.15 5.80 22.93
N LYS A 210 -0.23 4.97 22.45
CA LYS A 210 0.71 4.21 23.27
C LYS A 210 2.04 4.03 22.56
N GLU A 211 3.14 4.06 23.30
CA GLU A 211 4.48 3.69 22.83
C GLU A 211 5.09 2.65 23.78
N VAL A 212 5.80 1.68 23.20
CA VAL A 212 6.63 0.69 23.88
C VAL A 212 8.02 0.72 23.24
N THR A 213 9.07 0.80 24.06
CA THR A 213 10.46 0.86 23.58
C THR A 213 11.24 -0.35 24.05
N ALA A 214 11.91 -1.03 23.13
CA ALA A 214 12.77 -2.18 23.39
C ALA A 214 14.04 -1.77 24.15
N LYS A 215 14.39 -2.56 25.15
CA LYS A 215 15.65 -2.51 25.89
C LYS A 215 16.64 -3.51 25.30
N SER A 216 17.92 -3.40 25.69
CA SER A 216 19.02 -4.18 25.12
C SER A 216 18.90 -5.71 25.22
N ASN A 217 18.00 -6.23 26.07
CA ASN A 217 17.80 -7.66 26.29
C ASN A 217 16.35 -8.11 26.01
N ASP A 218 15.52 -7.24 25.43
CA ASP A 218 14.14 -7.60 25.14
C ASP A 218 14.11 -8.54 23.91
N GLU A 219 13.68 -9.77 24.10
CA GLU A 219 13.45 -10.75 23.03
C GLU A 219 12.28 -10.33 22.12
N PHE A 220 11.34 -9.57 22.66
CA PHE A 220 10.23 -8.96 21.94
C PHE A 220 9.62 -7.81 22.77
N ILE A 221 8.89 -6.93 22.11
CA ILE A 221 8.00 -5.95 22.76
C ILE A 221 6.56 -6.23 22.37
N GLN A 222 5.62 -5.87 23.23
CA GLN A 222 4.19 -6.12 22.99
C GLN A 222 3.28 -5.07 23.61
N TYR A 223 2.09 -4.95 23.05
CA TYR A 223 0.98 -4.22 23.64
C TYR A 223 -0.36 -4.83 23.21
N GLU A 224 -1.30 -4.90 24.14
CA GLU A 224 -2.64 -5.45 23.94
C GLU A 224 -3.69 -4.42 24.33
N PHE A 225 -4.72 -4.29 23.50
CA PHE A 225 -5.84 -3.39 23.70
C PHE A 225 -7.12 -3.97 23.08
N ASP A 226 -8.27 -3.44 23.49
CA ASP A 226 -9.56 -3.76 22.87
C ASP A 226 -9.88 -2.69 21.82
N ALA A 227 -10.42 -3.11 20.67
CA ALA A 227 -10.90 -2.25 19.60
C ALA A 227 -12.36 -2.60 19.27
N GLN A 228 -13.17 -1.57 19.06
CA GLN A 228 -14.58 -1.69 18.72
C GLN A 228 -14.81 -1.68 17.22
N LEU A 229 -15.93 -2.27 16.79
CA LEU A 229 -16.42 -2.15 15.42
C LEU A 229 -16.55 -0.66 15.03
N GLY A 230 -15.84 -0.27 13.97
CA GLY A 230 -15.73 1.10 13.47
C GLY A 230 -14.41 1.79 13.82
N ASP A 231 -13.61 1.23 14.73
CA ASP A 231 -12.33 1.83 15.11
C ASP A 231 -11.31 1.73 13.98
N SER A 232 -10.49 2.78 13.85
CA SER A 232 -9.32 2.82 12.97
C SER A 232 -8.09 3.24 13.78
N PHE A 233 -6.97 2.57 13.54
CA PHE A 233 -5.72 2.83 14.26
C PHE A 233 -4.51 2.45 13.41
N GLY A 234 -3.34 2.94 13.79
CA GLY A 234 -2.06 2.57 13.20
C GLY A 234 -1.19 1.80 14.17
N ILE A 235 -0.32 0.94 13.66
CA ILE A 235 0.81 0.38 14.41
C ILE A 235 2.07 0.80 13.68
N GLN A 236 2.85 1.65 14.34
CA GLN A 236 4.11 2.15 13.84
C GLN A 236 5.27 1.42 14.51
N VAL A 237 6.26 1.02 13.71
CA VAL A 237 7.54 0.50 14.17
C VAL A 237 8.63 1.49 13.75
N ALA A 238 9.47 1.91 14.69
CA ALA A 238 10.51 2.90 14.43
C ALA A 238 11.84 2.55 15.10
N LEU A 239 12.94 2.90 14.43
CA LEU A 239 14.30 2.78 14.95
C LEU A 239 15.15 3.96 14.44
N GLY A 240 15.48 4.88 15.34
CA GLY A 240 16.08 6.16 14.95
C GLY A 240 15.11 6.98 14.10
N GLU A 241 15.54 7.43 12.92
CA GLU A 241 14.70 8.18 11.97
C GLU A 241 13.88 7.27 11.04
N ALA A 242 14.18 5.97 11.00
CA ALA A 242 13.44 5.03 10.17
C ALA A 242 12.12 4.65 10.84
N THR A 243 11.03 4.73 10.08
CA THR A 243 9.68 4.45 10.56
C THR A 243 8.86 3.78 9.46
N LEU A 244 8.03 2.81 9.86
CA LEU A 244 7.02 2.19 9.01
C LEU A 244 5.73 2.03 9.82
N THR A 245 4.60 2.36 9.20
CA THR A 245 3.28 2.30 9.83
C THR A 245 2.35 1.38 9.04
N GLU A 246 1.74 0.41 9.71
CA GLU A 246 0.62 -0.37 9.18
C GLU A 246 -0.69 0.21 9.73
N LYS A 247 -1.71 0.40 8.87
CA LYS A 247 -3.02 0.90 9.31
C LYS A 247 -4.02 -0.24 9.39
N PHE A 248 -4.92 -0.15 10.36
CA PHE A 248 -5.91 -1.17 10.65
C PHE A 248 -7.28 -0.54 10.87
N ARG A 249 -8.30 -1.31 10.56
CA ARG A 249 -9.67 -1.08 10.99
C ARG A 249 -10.28 -2.34 11.57
N VAL A 250 -11.25 -2.16 12.46
CA VAL A 250 -12.13 -3.20 12.99
C VAL A 250 -13.53 -2.94 12.48
#